data_AF-A0A3D2IDW7-F1
#
_entry.id   AF-A0A3D2IDW7-F1
#
_cell.length_a   1.000
_cell.length_b   1.000
_cell.length_c   1.000
_cell.angle_alpha   90.00
_cell.angle_beta   90.00
_cell.angle_gamma   90.00
#
_symmetry.space_group_name_H-M   'P 1'
#
loop_
_entity.id
_entity.type
_entity.pdbx_description
1 polymer ?
#
loop_
_entity_poly.entity_id
_entity_poly.type
_entity_poly.pdbx_seq_one_letter_code
_entity_poly.pdbx_strand_id
1 'polypeptide(L)'
;MEKKNNKTLNIALWVAQVLLAAMFLMAGIMKATQPIEELSQSMTWVNDFSAGMVRFIGISELLGGIGLLLPALLRIKPIFTPLAALGLFIIM
;
A
#
# COMPACT_ATOMS: atom_id res chain seq x y z
N MET A 1 -9.66 -3.15 -35.74
CA MET A 1 -9.33 -2.72 -34.37
C MET A 1 -7.90 -3.14 -34.08
N GLU A 2 -6.98 -2.18 -34.10
CA GLU A 2 -5.55 -2.39 -33.90
C GLU A 2 -5.33 -3.01 -32.50
N LYS A 3 -4.70 -4.19 -32.42
CA LYS A 3 -4.21 -4.75 -31.15
C LYS A 3 -3.04 -3.89 -30.69
N LYS A 4 -3.36 -2.73 -30.11
CA LYS A 4 -2.39 -1.76 -29.58
C LYS A 4 -1.56 -2.44 -28.50
N ASN A 5 -0.25 -2.56 -28.74
CA ASN A 5 0.73 -3.33 -27.96
C ASN A 5 0.44 -3.43 -26.45
N ASN A 6 -0.11 -4.58 -26.04
CA ASN A 6 -0.41 -4.95 -24.66
C ASN A 6 0.83 -4.88 -23.74
N LYS A 7 2.03 -5.00 -24.31
CA LYS A 7 3.30 -5.02 -23.56
C LYS A 7 3.58 -3.68 -22.87
N THR A 8 3.42 -2.56 -23.57
CA THR A 8 3.70 -1.23 -23.00
C THR A 8 2.73 -0.89 -21.87
N LEU A 9 1.44 -1.21 -22.04
CA LEU A 9 0.44 -1.03 -20.99
C LEU A 9 0.72 -1.92 -19.77
N ASN A 10 1.08 -3.19 -19.99
CA ASN A 10 1.44 -4.10 -18.89
C ASN A 10 2.69 -3.64 -18.14
N ILE A 11 3.71 -3.13 -18.84
CA ILE A 11 4.91 -2.57 -18.21
C ILE A 11 4.56 -1.33 -17.39
N ALA A 12 3.75 -0.42 -17.93
CA ALA A 12 3.30 0.78 -17.20
C ALA A 12 2.52 0.42 -15.93
N LEU A 13 1.60 -0.54 -16.01
CA LEU A 13 0.85 -1.04 -14.85
C LEU A 13 1.77 -1.68 -13.81
N TRP A 14 2.77 -2.45 -14.25
CA TRP A 14 3.73 -3.09 -13.35
C TRP A 14 4.60 -2.06 -12.62
N VAL A 15 5.08 -1.04 -13.33
CA VAL A 15 5.84 0.08 -12.74
C VAL A 15 4.99 0.82 -11.72
N ALA A 16 3.76 1.20 -12.09
CA ALA A 16 2.84 1.86 -11.17
C ALA A 16 2.56 1.02 -9.92
N GLN A 17 2.37 -0.30 -10.08
CA GLN A 17 2.12 -1.21 -8.97
C GLN A 17 3.32 -1.31 -8.03
N VAL A 18 4.54 -1.43 -8.55
CA VAL A 18 5.76 -1.49 -7.72
C VAL A 18 5.99 -0.18 -6.97
N LEU A 19 5.81 0.96 -7.65
CA LEU A 19 5.93 2.28 -7.01
C LEU A 19 4.90 2.44 -5.89
N LEU A 20 3.63 2.09 -6.15
CA LEU A 20 2.57 2.19 -5.16
C LEU A 20 2.84 1.27 -3.96
N ALA A 21 3.28 0.03 -4.21
CA ALA A 21 3.65 -0.89 -3.16
C ALA A 21 4.81 -0.37 -2.30
N ALA A 22 5.85 0.19 -2.93
CA ALA A 22 6.98 0.77 -2.22
C ALA A 22 6.55 1.94 -1.33
N MET A 23 5.66 2.81 -1.82
CA MET A 23 5.12 3.93 -1.03
C MET A 23 4.34 3.43 0.19
N PHE A 24 3.44 2.46 0.03
CA PHE A 24 2.67 1.90 1.14
C PHE A 24 3.52 1.12 2.14
N LEU A 25 4.55 0.40 1.67
CA LEU A 25 5.52 -0.23 2.54
C LEU A 25 6.26 0.81 3.38
N MET A 26 6.76 1.87 2.77
CA MET A 26 7.45 2.94 3.51
C MET A 26 6.51 3.60 4.52
N ALA A 27 5.30 3.98 4.11
CA ALA A 27 4.30 4.60 4.98
C ALA A 27 3.94 3.68 6.16
N GLY A 28 3.69 2.40 5.88
CA GLY A 28 3.38 1.41 6.89
C GLY A 28 4.53 1.17 7.87
N ILE A 29 5.78 1.11 7.41
CA ILE A 29 6.97 1.00 8.28
C ILE A 29 7.04 2.21 9.20
N MET A 30 6.88 3.42 8.67
CA MET A 30 6.94 4.64 9.46
C MET A 30 5.87 4.65 10.55
N LYS A 31 4.60 4.40 10.19
CA LYS A 31 3.50 4.36 11.16
C LYS A 31 3.59 3.21 12.15
N ALA A 32 4.23 2.09 11.79
CA ALA A 32 4.42 0.95 12.68
C ALA A 32 5.62 1.10 13.63
N THR A 33 6.65 1.87 13.27
CA THR A 33 7.92 1.93 14.03
C THR A 33 8.24 3.29 14.66
N GLN A 34 7.84 4.41 14.05
CA GLN A 34 8.16 5.74 14.58
C GLN A 34 7.37 6.05 15.87
N PRO A 35 7.92 6.84 16.80
CA PRO A 35 7.17 7.35 17.95
C PRO A 35 5.92 8.10 17.51
N ILE A 36 4.81 7.94 18.26
CA ILE A 36 3.53 8.58 17.91
C ILE A 36 3.65 10.09 18.05
N GLU A 37 4.48 10.55 18.97
CA GLU A 37 4.79 11.96 19.20
C GLU A 37 5.45 12.58 17.95
N GLU A 38 6.40 11.88 17.32
CA GLU A 38 7.03 12.33 16.06
C GLU A 38 6.05 12.28 14.88
N LEU A 39 5.22 11.24 14.81
CA LEU A 39 4.18 11.13 13.79
C LEU A 39 3.14 12.24 13.93
N SER A 40 2.77 12.63 15.14
CA SER A 40 1.79 13.68 15.41
C SER A 40 2.23 15.08 14.96
N GLN A 41 3.54 15.30 14.86
CA GLN A 41 4.11 16.56 14.35
C GLN A 41 4.00 16.68 12.83
N SER A 42 4.05 15.54 12.12
CA SER A 42 3.98 15.49 10.66
C SER A 42 2.59 15.15 10.13
N MET A 43 1.75 14.51 10.94
CA MET A 43 0.42 14.02 10.60
C MET A 43 -0.58 14.44 11.67
N THR A 44 -1.32 15.53 11.44
CA THR A 44 -2.24 16.10 12.44
C THR A 44 -3.32 15.12 12.89
N TRP A 45 -3.80 14.25 11.99
CA TRP A 45 -4.82 13.23 12.28
C TRP A 45 -4.38 12.22 13.35
N VAL A 46 -3.07 12.04 13.57
CA VAL A 46 -2.55 11.12 14.60
C VAL A 46 -2.95 11.56 16.00
N ASN A 47 -3.20 12.86 16.23
CA ASN A 47 -3.67 13.38 17.51
C ASN A 47 -5.13 13.03 17.81
N ASP A 48 -5.93 12.79 16.77
CA ASP A 48 -7.37 12.54 16.89
C ASP A 48 -7.68 11.06 17.17
N PHE A 49 -6.68 10.18 17.07
CA PHE A 49 -6.83 8.73 17.24
C PHE A 49 -5.86 8.17 18.28
N SER A 50 -6.21 7.01 18.85
CA SER A 50 -5.30 6.31 19.77
C SER A 50 -4.06 5.79 19.03
N ALA A 51 -2.94 5.71 19.75
CA ALA A 51 -1.71 5.10 19.24
C ALA A 51 -1.94 3.70 18.64
N GLY A 52 -2.81 2.89 19.25
CA GLY A 52 -3.16 1.56 18.75
C GLY A 52 -3.81 1.59 17.36
N MET A 53 -4.68 2.56 17.09
CA MET A 53 -5.31 2.73 15.78
C MET A 53 -4.28 3.14 14.71
N VAL A 54 -3.37 4.05 15.05
CA VAL A 54 -2.28 4.48 14.14
C VAL A 54 -1.36 3.30 13.79
N ARG A 55 -1.03 2.44 14.78
CA ARG A 55 -0.27 1.21 14.54
C ARG A 55 -1.04 0.21 13.67
N PHE A 56 -2.35 0.05 13.90
CA PHE A 56 -3.21 -0.82 13.09
C PHE A 56 -3.24 -0.36 11.63
N ILE A 57 -3.35 0.95 11.39
CA ILE A 57 -3.27 1.55 10.06
C ILE A 57 -1.92 1.25 9.41
N GLY A 58 -0.81 1.50 10.11
CA GLY A 58 0.53 1.23 9.60
C GLY A 58 0.76 -0.24 9.24
N ILE A 59 0.34 -1.17 10.11
CA ILE A 59 0.44 -2.61 9.83
C ILE A 59 -0.44 -3.00 8.63
N SER A 60 -1.64 -2.42 8.52
CA SER A 60 -2.52 -2.68 7.39
C SER A 60 -1.96 -2.15 6.07
N GLU A 61 -1.28 -0.99 6.09
CA GLU A 61 -0.56 -0.45 4.94
C GLU A 61 0.60 -1.34 4.51
N LEU A 62 1.36 -1.89 5.49
CA LEU A 62 2.40 -2.88 5.21
C LEU A 62 1.83 -4.11 4.52
N LEU A 63 0.78 -4.69 5.09
CA LEU A 63 0.13 -5.88 4.53
C LEU A 63 -0.47 -5.59 3.15
N GLY A 64 -1.03 -4.40 2.94
CA GLY A 64 -1.54 -3.95 1.65
C GLY A 64 -0.45 -3.78 0.59
N GLY A 65 0.68 -3.15 0.95
CA GLY A 65 1.84 -3.01 0.06
C GLY A 65 2.47 -4.36 -0.31
N ILE A 66 2.60 -5.27 0.67
CA ILE A 66 3.03 -6.66 0.45
C ILE A 66 2.03 -7.39 -0.47
N GLY A 67 0.73 -7.24 -0.20
CA GLY A 67 -0.36 -7.82 -1.01
C GLY A 67 -0.43 -7.28 -2.43
N LEU A 68 0.06 -6.07 -2.68
CA LEU A 68 0.21 -5.52 -4.03
C LEU A 68 1.37 -6.17 -4.79
N LEU A 69 2.47 -6.55 -4.12
CA LEU A 69 3.65 -7.15 -4.75
C LEU A 69 3.52 -8.67 -4.95
N LEU A 70 2.91 -9.38 -4.00
CA LEU A 70 2.77 -10.85 -4.03
C LEU A 70 2.20 -11.41 -5.34
N PRO A 71 1.05 -10.95 -5.87
CA PRO A 71 0.47 -11.52 -7.08
C PRO A 71 1.32 -11.27 -8.33
N ALA A 72 2.07 -10.16 -8.38
CA ALA A 72 3.03 -9.90 -9.45
C ALA A 72 4.28 -10.78 -9.37
N LEU A 73 4.76 -11.07 -8.15
CA LEU A 73 5.96 -11.89 -7.92
C LEU A 73 5.67 -13.40 -8.02
N LEU A 74 4.58 -13.87 -7.44
CA LEU A 74 4.28 -15.29 -7.36
C LEU A 74 3.43 -15.81 -8.54
N ARG A 75 2.82 -14.93 -9.35
CA ARG A 75 1.81 -15.31 -10.38
C ARG A 75 0.64 -16.13 -9.79
N ILE A 76 0.41 -16.04 -8.48
CA ILE A 76 -0.65 -16.76 -7.76
C ILE A 76 -1.85 -15.81 -7.63
N LYS A 77 -3.00 -16.25 -8.15
CA LYS A 77 -4.35 -15.64 -8.00
C LYS A 77 -4.36 -14.09 -8.00
N PRO A 78 -4.51 -13.45 -9.17
CA PRO A 78 -4.57 -11.98 -9.33
C PRO A 78 -5.64 -11.25 -8.50
N ILE A 79 -6.55 -11.98 -7.85
CA ILE A 79 -7.63 -11.43 -7.00
C ILE A 79 -7.09 -10.80 -5.70
N PHE A 80 -5.87 -11.11 -5.28
CA PHE A 80 -5.28 -10.52 -4.08
C PHE A 80 -4.92 -9.03 -4.26
N THR A 81 -4.59 -8.60 -5.49
CA THR A 81 -4.31 -7.18 -5.78
C THR A 81 -5.51 -6.27 -5.54
N PRO A 82 -6.70 -6.51 -6.12
CA PRO A 82 -7.87 -5.66 -5.87
C PRO A 82 -8.35 -5.73 -4.42
N LEU A 83 -8.16 -6.86 -3.73
CA LEU A 83 -8.53 -6.97 -2.31
C LEU A 83 -7.60 -6.16 -1.40
N ALA A 84 -6.29 -6.19 -1.67
CA ALA A 84 -5.31 -5.34 -0.98
C ALA A 84 -5.58 -3.85 -1.27
N ALA A 85 -5.90 -3.50 -2.52
CA ALA A 85 -6.27 -2.14 -2.88
C ALA A 85 -7.55 -1.65 -2.17
N LEU A 86 -8.56 -2.52 -2.04
CA LEU A 86 -9.77 -2.22 -1.26
C LEU A 86 -9.48 -2.04 0.23
N GLY A 87 -8.63 -2.90 0.81
CA GLY A 87 -8.21 -2.77 2.21
C GLY A 87 -7.48 -1.44 2.45
N LEU A 88 -6.57 -1.06 1.56
CA LEU A 88 -5.89 0.24 1.61
C LEU A 88 -6.87 1.41 1.45
N PHE A 89 -7.82 1.31 0.51
CA PHE A 89 -8.83 2.34 0.25
C PHE A 89 -9.79 2.58 1.45
N ILE A 90 -10.06 1.56 2.25
CA ILE A 90 -10.92 1.71 3.44
C ILE A 90 -10.17 2.42 4.57
N ILE A 91 -8.85 2.32 4.60
CA ILE A 91 -8.00 2.74 5.71
C ILE A 91 -7.37 4.13 5.47
N MET A 92 -7.22 4.54 4.21
CA MET A 92 -6.73 5.84 3.76
C MET A 92 -7.87 6.78 3.39
#